data_AF-A0A7S4NNY5-F1
#
_entry.id   AF-A0A7S4NNY5-F1
#
_cell.length_a   1.000
_cell.length_b   1.000
_cell.length_c   1.000
_cell.angle_alpha   90.00
_cell.angle_beta   90.00
_cell.angle_gamma   90.00
#
_symmetry.space_group_name_H-M   'P 1'
#
loop_
_entity.id
_entity.type
_entity.pdbx_description
1 polymer ?
#
loop_
_entity_poly.entity_id
_entity_poly.type
_entity_poly.pdbx_seq_one_letter_code
_entity_poly.pdbx_strand_id
1 'polypeptide(L)'
;GCYLPLKLTSVVDKIQCLRSAIQAFIFHQTPYGRYVRADELTGDPQEDICTICHDPLSSPVRVRCGHIFCEECVHQWLQRERTCPLCRSIVRNARQRLRTDGSTSILPVIF
;
A
#
# COMPACT_ATOMS: atom_id res chain seq x y z
N GLY A 1 44.94 0.69 11.49
CA GLY A 1 44.15 1.71 10.78
C GLY A 1 42.84 1.11 10.27
N CYS A 2 41.87 0.90 11.16
CA CYS A 2 40.61 0.21 10.82
C CYS A 2 39.35 1.09 10.99
N TYR A 3 39.51 2.40 11.21
CA TYR A 3 38.41 3.36 11.42
C TYR A 3 37.79 3.89 10.11
N LEU A 4 38.42 3.66 8.97
CA LEU A 4 37.95 4.12 7.66
C LEU A 4 36.80 3.29 7.04
N PRO A 5 36.80 1.93 7.07
CA PRO A 5 35.72 1.16 6.47
C PRO A 5 34.39 1.24 7.24
N LEU A 6 34.41 1.60 8.52
CA LEU A 6 33.21 1.69 9.37
C LEU A 6 32.39 2.98 9.14
N LYS A 7 33.01 4.08 8.71
CA LYS A 7 32.25 5.28 8.31
C LYS A 7 31.54 5.11 6.98
N LEU A 8 32.06 4.25 6.10
CA LEU A 8 31.51 4.01 4.77
C LEU A 8 30.17 3.27 4.83
N THR A 9 30.03 2.26 5.68
CA THR A 9 28.75 1.56 5.88
C THR A 9 27.66 2.48 6.43
N SER A 10 28.03 3.37 7.37
CA SER A 10 27.10 4.35 7.95
C SER A 10 26.60 5.41 6.95
N VAL A 11 27.43 5.81 5.97
CA VAL A 11 27.01 6.73 4.90
C VAL A 11 26.10 6.02 3.91
N VAL A 12 26.35 4.74 3.61
CA VAL A 12 25.51 3.93 2.70
C VAL A 12 24.10 3.72 3.26
N ASP A 13 23.93 3.44 4.55
CA ASP A 13 22.60 3.30 5.18
C ASP A 13 21.78 4.61 5.13
N LYS A 14 22.45 5.75 5.38
CA LYS A 14 21.80 7.08 5.29
C LYS A 14 21.35 7.38 3.86
N ILE A 15 22.16 7.02 2.86
CA ILE A 15 21.83 7.16 1.44
C ILE A 15 20.69 6.21 1.04
N GLN A 16 20.62 5.00 1.60
CA GLN A 16 19.51 4.06 1.35
C GLN A 16 18.18 4.53 1.93
N CYS A 17 18.20 5.13 3.13
CA CYS A 17 17.00 5.76 3.72
C CYS A 17 16.56 6.98 2.90
N LEU A 18 17.50 7.83 2.47
CA LEU A 18 17.22 8.94 1.58
C LEU A 18 16.66 8.46 0.24
N ARG A 19 17.21 7.40 -0.37
CA ARG A 19 16.63 6.81 -1.59
C ARG A 19 15.21 6.30 -1.36
N SER A 20 14.93 5.66 -0.23
CA SER A 20 13.59 5.15 0.10
C SER A 20 12.59 6.29 0.35
N ALA A 21 13.02 7.35 1.02
CA ALA A 21 12.22 8.55 1.26
C ALA A 21 11.98 9.33 -0.04
N ILE A 22 13.02 9.54 -0.85
CA ILE A 22 12.93 10.18 -2.17
C ILE A 22 12.06 9.35 -3.11
N GLN A 23 12.13 8.03 -3.07
CA GLN A 23 11.28 7.15 -3.86
C GLN A 23 9.81 7.20 -3.39
N ALA A 24 9.55 7.35 -2.09
CA ALA A 24 8.21 7.59 -1.56
C ALA A 24 7.64 8.98 -1.92
N PHE A 25 8.51 9.98 -2.11
CA PHE A 25 8.13 11.34 -2.52
C PHE A 25 7.99 11.51 -4.04
N ILE A 26 8.78 10.79 -4.84
CA ILE A 26 8.76 10.88 -6.32
C ILE A 26 7.74 9.91 -6.93
N PHE A 27 7.57 8.72 -6.37
CA PHE A 27 6.55 7.78 -6.81
C PHE A 27 5.33 7.93 -5.90
N HIS A 28 4.23 8.44 -6.45
CA HIS A 28 2.87 8.43 -5.89
C HIS A 28 2.36 7.01 -5.58
N GLN A 29 3.12 6.21 -4.83
CA GLN A 29 2.84 4.83 -4.56
C GLN A 29 2.95 4.62 -3.06
N THR A 30 1.79 4.69 -2.42
CA THR A 30 1.66 4.40 -1.00
C THR A 30 1.93 2.91 -0.77
N PRO A 31 2.39 2.49 0.43
CA PRO A 31 2.65 1.08 0.72
C PRO A 31 1.40 0.19 0.57
N TYR A 32 0.21 0.78 0.62
CA TYR A 32 -1.10 0.13 0.56
C TYR A 32 -1.82 0.24 -0.80
N GLY A 33 -1.38 1.11 -1.72
CA GLY A 33 -2.11 1.35 -2.96
C GLY A 33 -1.45 2.34 -3.93
N ARG A 34 -2.26 2.89 -4.83
CA ARG A 34 -1.86 3.95 -5.77
C ARG A 34 -2.85 5.11 -5.67
N TYR A 35 -2.41 6.33 -5.88
CA TYR A 35 -3.33 7.45 -6.05
C TYR A 35 -4.11 7.31 -7.35
N VAL A 36 -5.41 7.62 -7.28
CA VAL A 36 -6.30 7.76 -8.43
C VAL A 36 -6.30 9.23 -8.81
N ARG A 37 -6.25 9.53 -10.10
CA ARG A 37 -6.35 10.92 -10.55
C ARG A 37 -7.80 11.33 -10.65
N ALA A 38 -8.08 12.62 -10.51
CA ALA A 38 -9.43 13.17 -10.57
C ALA A 38 -10.17 12.84 -11.88
N ASP A 39 -9.44 12.68 -12.99
CA ASP A 39 -9.98 12.31 -14.31
C ASP A 39 -10.39 10.84 -14.44
N GLU A 40 -9.92 9.96 -13.55
CA GLU A 40 -10.26 8.53 -13.53
C GLU A 40 -11.48 8.19 -12.64
N LEU A 41 -12.07 9.18 -11.96
CA LEU A 41 -13.28 8.96 -11.17
C LEU A 41 -14.49 8.79 -12.09
N THR A 42 -15.45 7.99 -11.65
CA THR A 42 -16.65 7.62 -12.41
C THR A 42 -17.55 8.81 -12.72
N GLY A 43 -17.37 9.93 -12.03
CA GLY A 43 -18.22 11.11 -12.15
C GLY A 43 -19.62 10.87 -11.56
N ASP A 44 -19.80 9.75 -10.86
CA ASP A 44 -21.01 9.43 -10.14
C ASP A 44 -20.86 9.86 -8.67
N PRO A 45 -21.77 10.72 -8.16
CA PRO A 45 -21.69 11.22 -6.79
C PRO A 45 -21.75 10.14 -5.72
N GLN A 46 -22.27 8.93 -5.97
CA GLN A 46 -22.35 7.88 -4.97
C GLN A 46 -21.07 7.03 -4.93
N GLU A 47 -20.37 6.92 -6.06
CA GLU A 47 -19.13 6.15 -6.18
C GLU A 47 -17.89 6.96 -5.80
N ASP A 48 -18.00 8.29 -5.80
CA ASP A 48 -16.92 9.22 -5.50
C ASP A 48 -16.92 9.71 -4.02
N ILE A 49 -17.63 8.98 -3.14
CA ILE A 49 -17.69 9.25 -1.69
C ILE A 49 -16.84 8.23 -0.92
N CYS A 50 -16.05 8.72 0.03
CA CYS A 50 -15.28 7.87 0.92
C CYS A 50 -16.18 7.19 1.95
N THR A 51 -16.22 5.86 2.01
CA THR A 51 -17.06 5.12 2.97
C THR A 51 -16.59 5.19 4.43
N ILE A 52 -15.48 5.88 4.72
CA ILE A 52 -14.93 6.03 6.07
C ILE A 52 -15.34 7.37 6.67
N CYS A 53 -15.19 8.47 5.92
CA CYS A 53 -15.58 9.82 6.36
C CYS A 53 -16.94 10.28 5.81
N HIS A 54 -17.50 9.57 4.82
CA HIS A 54 -18.76 9.90 4.16
C HIS A 54 -18.73 11.25 3.41
N ASP A 55 -17.53 11.76 3.12
CA ASP A 55 -17.28 12.99 2.37
C ASP A 55 -16.76 12.68 0.96
N PRO A 56 -16.78 13.67 0.04
CA PRO A 56 -16.12 13.56 -1.25
C PRO A 56 -14.66 13.14 -1.13
N LEU A 57 -14.21 12.26 -2.03
CA LEU A 57 -12.86 11.72 -2.00
C LEU A 57 -11.79 12.82 -2.10
N SER A 58 -11.03 13.01 -1.03
CA SER A 58 -9.84 13.88 -0.98
C SER A 58 -8.58 13.04 -1.07
N SER A 59 -7.77 13.28 -2.11
CA SER A 59 -6.61 12.43 -2.47
C SER A 59 -6.98 10.94 -2.54
N PRO A 60 -7.82 10.53 -3.52
CA PRO A 60 -8.31 9.17 -3.60
C PRO A 60 -7.16 8.18 -3.81
N VAL A 61 -7.10 7.16 -2.95
CA VAL A 61 -6.15 6.06 -3.05
C VAL A 61 -6.90 4.78 -3.34
N ARG A 62 -6.56 4.14 -4.46
CA ARG A 62 -7.01 2.79 -4.80
C ARG A 62 -6.12 1.77 -4.11
N VAL A 63 -6.70 1.08 -3.14
CA VAL A 63 -6.06 -0.03 -2.41
C VAL A 63 -5.91 -1.23 -3.34
N ARG A 64 -4.97 -2.14 -3.05
CA ARG A 64 -4.71 -3.33 -3.89
C ARG A 64 -5.92 -4.22 -4.17
N CYS A 65 -6.95 -4.17 -3.32
CA CYS A 65 -8.19 -4.90 -3.52
C CYS A 65 -9.16 -4.23 -4.52
N GLY A 66 -8.87 -3.02 -4.99
CA GLY A 66 -9.68 -2.27 -5.95
C GLY A 66 -10.52 -1.14 -5.34
N HIS A 67 -10.75 -1.14 -4.03
CA HIS A 67 -11.53 -0.10 -3.34
C HIS A 67 -10.77 1.22 -3.21
N ILE A 68 -11.51 2.32 -3.22
CA ILE A 68 -10.99 3.69 -3.21
C ILE A 68 -11.41 4.38 -1.91
N PHE A 69 -10.48 5.09 -1.28
CA PHE A 69 -10.72 5.87 -0.06
C PHE A 69 -9.85 7.13 -0.06
N CYS A 70 -10.13 8.06 0.84
CA CYS A 70 -9.19 9.16 1.13
C CYS A 70 -7.88 8.61 1.71
N GLU A 71 -6.75 9.21 1.33
CA GLU A 71 -5.42 8.84 1.84
C GLU A 71 -5.37 8.78 3.38
N GLU A 72 -5.82 9.85 4.04
CA GLU A 72 -5.81 9.95 5.50
C GLU A 72 -6.71 8.88 6.14
N CYS A 73 -7.90 8.65 5.58
CA CYS A 73 -8.86 7.70 6.11
C CYS A 73 -8.33 6.26 6.03
N VAL A 74 -7.77 5.86 4.88
CA VAL A 74 -7.19 4.52 4.75
C VAL A 74 -5.92 4.39 5.59
N HIS A 75 -5.12 5.45 5.73
CA HIS A 75 -3.95 5.45 6.59
C HIS A 75 -4.33 5.17 8.05
N GLN A 76 -5.28 5.93 8.60
CA GLN A 76 -5.75 5.75 9.98
C GLN A 76 -6.39 4.39 10.20
N TRP A 77 -7.16 3.89 9.24
CA TRP A 77 -7.74 2.55 9.31
C TRP A 77 -6.65 1.49 9.38
N LEU A 78 -5.65 1.55 8.49
CA LEU A 78 -4.55 0.58 8.43
C LEU A 78 -3.61 0.62 9.64
N GLN A 79 -3.58 1.72 10.40
CA GLN A 79 -2.91 1.77 11.69
C GLN A 79 -3.61 0.90 12.74
N ARG A 80 -4.94 0.77 12.67
CA ARG A 80 -5.75 -0.03 13.59
C ARG A 80 -5.91 -1.47 13.10
N GLU A 81 -6.27 -1.64 11.83
CA GLU A 81 -6.63 -2.92 11.23
C GLU A 81 -6.07 -3.03 9.81
N ARG A 82 -5.34 -4.12 9.49
CA ARG A 82 -4.65 -4.26 8.20
C ARG A 82 -5.52 -4.85 7.08
N THR A 83 -6.82 -4.59 7.14
CA THR A 83 -7.81 -5.11 6.19
C THR A 83 -8.56 -3.98 5.51
N CYS A 84 -9.15 -4.26 4.34
CA CYS A 84 -10.01 -3.30 3.65
C CYS A 84 -11.36 -3.17 4.38
N PRO A 85 -11.87 -1.94 4.63
CA PRO A 85 -13.18 -1.73 5.25
C PRO A 85 -14.36 -2.38 4.51
N LEU A 86 -14.33 -2.42 3.17
CA LEU A 86 -15.43 -2.97 2.36
C LEU A 86 -15.37 -4.50 2.23
N CYS A 87 -14.23 -5.04 1.77
CA CYS A 87 -14.12 -6.46 1.44
C CYS A 87 -13.34 -7.30 2.45
N ARG A 88 -12.81 -6.69 3.53
CA ARG A 88 -11.99 -7.34 4.57
C ARG A 88 -10.73 -8.03 4.04
N SER A 89 -10.35 -7.79 2.79
CA SER A 89 -9.10 -8.31 2.21
C SER A 89 -7.90 -7.73 2.93
N ILE A 90 -6.88 -8.53 3.21
CA ILE A 90 -5.63 -8.08 3.84
C ILE A 90 -4.89 -7.15 2.88
N VAL A 91 -4.60 -5.93 3.32
CA VAL A 91 -3.82 -4.94 2.57
C VAL A 91 -2.34 -5.26 2.78
N ARG A 92 -1.81 -6.14 1.93
CA ARG A 92 -0.41 -6.58 2.01
C ARG A 92 0.53 -5.47 1.54
N ASN A 93 1.35 -4.96 2.45
CA ASN A 93 2.48 -4.09 2.11
C ASN A 93 3.44 -4.86 1.19
N ALA A 94 4.12 -4.18 0.26
CA ALA A 94 5.01 -4.79 -0.74
C ALA A 94 6.13 -5.70 -0.17
N ARG A 95 6.33 -5.73 1.15
CA ARG A 95 7.31 -6.55 1.86
C ARG A 95 6.85 -7.97 2.22
N GLN A 96 5.61 -8.37 1.93
CA GLN A 96 5.13 -9.74 2.24
C GLN A 96 4.75 -10.50 0.96
N ARG A 97 5.78 -10.90 0.19
CA ARG A 97 5.67 -11.88 -0.91
C ARG A 97 5.75 -13.34 -0.42
N LEU A 98 5.28 -13.67 0.77
CA LEU A 98 5.19 -15.06 1.22
C LEU A 98 3.94 -15.26 2.06
N ARG A 99 2.84 -15.56 1.35
CA ARG A 99 1.90 -16.65 1.65
C ARG A 99 0.82 -16.56 0.59
N THR A 100 1.08 -17.24 -0.51
CA THR A 100 0.10 -17.56 -1.53
C THR A 100 -1.20 -18.00 -0.87
N ASP A 101 -2.27 -17.40 -1.33
CA ASP A 101 -3.63 -17.71 -0.94
C ASP A 101 -3.97 -19.14 -1.42
N GLY A 102 -4.82 -19.82 -0.66
CA GLY A 102 -5.28 -21.19 -0.91
C GLY A 102 -6.02 -21.32 -2.24
N SER A 103 -5.27 -21.50 -3.32
CA SER A 103 -5.75 -22.09 -4.56
C SER A 103 -5.40 -23.56 -4.54
N THR A 104 -6.43 -24.39 -4.40
CA THR A 104 -6.43 -25.81 -4.73
C THR A 104 -5.73 -26.05 -6.07
N SER A 105 -4.76 -26.96 -6.11
CA SER A 105 -4.48 -27.84 -7.26
C SER A 105 -3.39 -28.86 -6.92
N ILE A 106 -3.80 -30.13 -6.94
CA ILE A 106 -2.97 -31.31 -7.25
C ILE A 106 -2.08 -31.82 -6.09
N LEU A 107 -2.70 -32.52 -5.14
CA LEU A 107 -2.14 -33.81 -4.72
C LEU A 107 -2.87 -34.87 -5.54
N PRO A 108 -2.14 -35.84 -6.14
CA PRO A 108 -2.79 -36.87 -6.93
C PRO A 108 -3.68 -37.69 -6.01
N VAL A 109 -4.89 -37.99 -6.47
CA VAL A 109 -5.71 -39.04 -5.89
C VAL A 109 -4.90 -40.33 -6.11
N ILE A 110 -4.18 -40.77 -5.09
CA ILE A 110 -3.48 -42.06 -5.11
C ILE A 110 -4.46 -43.07 -4.52
N PHE A 111 -4.82 -44.03 -5.38
CA PHE A 111 -5.34 -45.38 -5.15
C PHE A 111 -5.93 -45.72 -3.77
#